data_AF-A0A285ZZN8-F1
#
_entry.id   AF-A0A285ZZN8-F1
#
_cell.length_a   1.000
_cell.length_b   1.000
_cell.length_c   1.000
_cell.angle_alpha   90.00
_cell.angle_beta   90.00
_cell.angle_gamma   90.00
#
_symmetry.space_group_name_H-M   'P 1'
#
loop_
_entity.id
_entity.type
_entity.pdbx_description
1 polymer ?
#
loop_
_entity_poly.entity_id
_entity_poly.type
_entity_poly.pdbx_seq_one_letter_code
_entity_poly.pdbx_strand_id
1 'polypeptide(L)'
;MYGDKKYWPLLDRLLSLIKLQQMRKPKDGAKKLGCSVRTLKYRIARLRQEGHTINYDRKLQRYVLREEQGVKSKEQGARSKE
;
A
#
# COMPACT_ATOMS: atom_id res chain seq x y z
N MET A 1 -20.33 -9.81 10.42
CA MET A 1 -19.46 -9.93 9.24
C MET A 1 -19.31 -8.54 8.62
N TYR A 2 -18.08 -8.04 8.41
CA TYR A 2 -17.87 -6.66 7.96
C TYR A 2 -18.22 -6.53 6.46
N GLY A 3 -19.30 -5.80 6.18
CA GLY A 3 -19.92 -5.66 4.86
C GLY A 3 -18.97 -5.26 3.73
N ASP A 4 -18.92 -6.14 2.72
CA ASP A 4 -18.00 -6.24 1.59
C ASP A 4 -17.99 -5.09 0.57
N LYS A 5 -18.78 -4.01 0.73
CA LYS A 5 -18.82 -2.92 -0.28
C LYS A 5 -17.74 -1.83 -0.11
N LYS A 6 -17.07 -1.75 1.05
CA LYS A 6 -16.02 -0.73 1.34
C LYS A 6 -14.62 -1.30 1.61
N TYR A 7 -14.48 -2.62 1.67
CA TYR A 7 -13.22 -3.26 2.05
C TYR A 7 -12.23 -3.36 0.88
N TRP A 8 -12.73 -3.72 -0.30
CA TRP A 8 -11.98 -3.76 -1.56
C TRP A 8 -11.33 -2.42 -1.95
N PRO A 9 -12.03 -1.27 -1.96
CA PRO A 9 -11.40 0.00 -2.31
C PRO A 9 -10.30 0.43 -1.33
N LEU A 10 -10.33 -0.06 -0.08
CA LEU A 10 -9.26 0.20 0.89
C LEU A 10 -8.03 -0.68 0.65
N LEU A 11 -8.21 -1.92 0.19
CA LEU A 11 -7.13 -2.80 -0.23
C LEU A 11 -6.48 -2.30 -1.51
N ASP A 12 -7.28 -1.90 -2.49
CA ASP A 12 -6.80 -1.31 -3.74
C ASP A 12 -6.04 0.00 -3.50
N ARG A 13 -6.57 0.86 -2.63
CA ARG A 13 -5.87 2.09 -2.20
C ARG A 13 -4.55 1.78 -1.48
N LEU A 14 -4.52 0.77 -0.61
CA LEU A 14 -3.29 0.32 0.04
C LEU A 14 -2.27 -0.18 -0.99
N LEU A 15 -2.71 -0.98 -1.96
CA LEU A 15 -1.87 -1.48 -3.03
C LEU A 15 -1.28 -0.34 -3.85
N SER A 16 -2.11 0.62 -4.25
CA SER A 16 -1.68 1.85 -4.95
C SER A 16 -0.65 2.64 -4.14
N LEU A 17 -0.83 2.77 -2.83
CA LEU A 17 0.13 3.45 -1.95
C LEU A 17 1.48 2.71 -1.85
N ILE A 18 1.48 1.37 -1.91
CA ILE A 18 2.72 0.57 -1.94
C ILE A 18 3.39 0.71 -3.32
N LYS A 19 2.63 0.62 -4.42
CA LYS A 19 3.12 0.77 -5.79
C LYS A 19 3.76 2.13 -6.03
N LEU A 20 3.08 3.21 -5.61
CA LEU A 20 3.57 4.59 -5.71
C LEU A 20 4.64 4.92 -4.64
N GLN A 21 5.00 3.96 -3.78
CA GLN A 21 5.96 4.13 -2.69
C GLN A 21 5.65 5.31 -1.76
N GLN A 22 4.37 5.70 -1.65
CA GLN A 22 3.94 6.82 -0.81
C GLN A 22 3.87 6.47 0.68
N MET A 23 4.12 5.22 1.04
CA MET A 23 4.25 4.78 2.44
C MET A 23 5.72 4.57 2.79
N ARG A 24 6.35 5.61 3.33
CA ARG A 24 7.72 5.50 3.85
C ARG A 24 7.82 4.61 5.08
N LYS A 25 6.75 4.54 5.89
CA LYS A 25 6.69 3.71 7.10
C LYS A 25 5.32 3.06 7.23
N PRO A 26 5.20 1.88 7.86
CA PRO A 26 3.92 1.25 8.16
C PRO A 26 2.96 2.15 8.94
N LYS A 27 3.48 2.93 9.89
CA LYS A 27 2.68 3.90 10.66
C LYS A 27 2.05 4.98 9.77
N ASP A 28 2.77 5.43 8.75
CA ASP A 28 2.30 6.48 7.84
C ASP A 28 1.18 5.96 6.93
N GLY A 29 1.37 4.76 6.38
CA GLY A 29 0.34 4.05 5.61
C GLY A 29 -0.94 3.81 6.40
N ALA A 30 -0.79 3.44 7.67
CA ALA A 30 -1.91 3.26 8.59
C ALA A 30 -2.67 4.58 8.81
N LYS A 31 -1.95 5.69 9.02
CA LYS A 31 -2.54 7.03 9.17
C LYS A 31 -3.27 7.49 7.90
N LYS A 32 -2.67 7.33 6.71
CA LYS A 32 -3.29 7.66 5.41
C LYS A 32 -4.57 6.87 5.15
N LEU A 33 -4.64 5.64 5.63
CA LEU A 33 -5.82 4.78 5.51
C LEU A 33 -6.80 4.92 6.68
N GLY A 34 -6.51 5.79 7.65
CA GLY A 34 -7.33 5.99 8.85
C GLY A 34 -7.49 4.72 9.69
N CYS A 35 -6.47 3.86 9.73
CA CYS A 35 -6.52 2.54 10.37
C CYS A 35 -5.34 2.33 11.32
N SER A 36 -5.44 1.33 12.21
CA SER A 36 -4.32 0.92 13.05
C SER A 36 -3.25 0.18 12.23
N VAL A 37 -1.99 0.23 12.69
CA VAL A 37 -0.88 -0.54 12.08
C VAL A 37 -1.18 -2.04 12.07
N ARG A 38 -1.88 -2.55 13.10
CA ARG A 38 -2.34 -3.94 13.15
C ARG A 38 -3.25 -4.28 11.97
N THR A 39 -4.25 -3.45 11.71
CA THR A 39 -5.17 -3.59 10.55
C THR A 39 -4.42 -3.50 9.23
N LEU A 40 -3.45 -2.59 9.11
CA LEU A 40 -2.59 -2.49 7.93
C LEU A 40 -1.85 -3.81 7.67
N LYS A 41 -1.25 -4.41 8.70
CA LYS A 41 -0.54 -5.71 8.58
C LYS A 41 -1.48 -6.82 8.13
N TYR A 42 -2.70 -6.90 8.68
CA TYR A 42 -3.70 -7.86 8.23
C TYR A 42 -4.08 -7.66 6.76
N ARG A 43 -4.27 -6.41 6.33
CA ARG A 43 -4.56 -6.10 4.91
C ARG A 43 -3.42 -6.48 3.99
N ILE A 44 -2.16 -6.25 4.39
CA ILE A 44 -0.99 -6.70 3.62
C ILE A 44 -0.92 -8.22 3.56
N ALA A 45 -1.20 -8.91 4.67
CA ALA A 45 -1.26 -10.37 4.68
C ALA A 45 -2.34 -10.88 3.71
N ARG A 46 -3.47 -10.19 3.61
CA ARG A 46 -4.54 -10.53 2.66
C ARG A 46 -4.12 -10.29 1.21
N LEU A 47 -3.47 -9.16 0.91
CA LEU A 47 -2.89 -8.90 -0.42
C LEU A 47 -1.87 -9.99 -0.82
N ARG A 48 -1.10 -10.52 0.14
CA ARG A 48 -0.20 -11.67 -0.10
C ARG A 48 -0.96 -12.96 -0.42
N GLN A 49 -2.09 -13.21 0.26
CA GLN A 49 -2.96 -14.35 -0.05
C GLN A 49 -3.61 -14.23 -1.43
N GLU A 50 -3.85 -13.00 -1.89
CA GLU A 50 -4.38 -12.69 -3.23
C GLU A 50 -3.34 -12.87 -4.36
N GLY A 51 -2.07 -13.11 -4.01
CA GLY A 51 -0.99 -13.32 -4.97
C GLY A 51 -0.03 -12.14 -5.14
N HIS A 52 -0.20 -11.05 -4.39
CA HIS A 52 0.75 -9.94 -4.44
C HIS A 52 2.00 -10.21 -3.59
N THR A 53 3.16 -10.27 -4.25
CA THR A 53 4.46 -10.45 -3.58
C THR A 53 4.93 -9.16 -2.89
N ILE A 54 4.32 -8.83 -1.75
CA ILE A 54 4.68 -7.65 -0.94
C ILE A 54 5.71 -8.05 0.11
N ASN A 55 6.93 -7.53 0.04
CA ASN A 55 7.96 -7.75 1.06
C ASN A 55 8.14 -6.54 1.98
N TYR A 56 8.61 -6.76 3.20
CA TYR A 56 9.02 -5.68 4.09
C TYR A 56 10.53 -5.51 4.02
N ASP A 57 10.97 -4.38 3.48
CA ASP A 57 12.38 -4.03 3.45
C ASP A 57 12.78 -3.43 4.81
N ARG A 58 13.66 -4.13 5.53
CA ARG A 58 14.12 -3.70 6.87
C ARG A 58 15.05 -2.49 6.81
N LYS A 59 15.80 -2.30 5.72
CA LYS A 59 16.75 -1.17 5.57
C LYS A 59 15.98 0.13 5.33
N LEU A 60 14.97 0.08 4.48
CA LEU A 60 14.10 1.20 4.15
C LEU A 60 12.92 1.34 5.11
N GLN A 61 12.75 0.38 6.03
CA GLN A 61 11.65 0.28 6.99
C GLN A 61 10.24 0.37 6.36
N ARG A 62 10.07 -0.10 5.12
CA ARG A 62 8.83 0.05 4.35
C ARG A 62 8.43 -1.22 3.61
N TYR A 63 7.17 -1.27 3.20
CA TYR A 63 6.68 -2.33 2.31
C TYR A 63 7.01 -1.99 0.87
N VAL A 64 7.50 -2.99 0.14
CA VAL A 64 7.83 -2.90 -1.28
C VAL A 64 7.10 -4.02 -2.01
N LEU A 65 6.48 -3.69 -3.14
CA LEU A 65 6.00 -4.71 -4.05
C LEU A 65 7.20 -5.26 -4.83
N ARG A 66 7.36 -6.58 -4.80
CA ARG A 66 8.31 -7.30 -5.64
C ARG A 66 7.53 -7.76 -6.87
N GLU A 67 7.16 -6.82 -7.73
CA GLU A 67 6.61 -7.19 -9.05
C GLU A 67 7.77 -7.74 -9.88
N GLU A 68 7.61 -8.96 -10.37
CA GLU A 68 8.41 -9.43 -11.50
C GLU A 68 8.15 -8.44 -12.64
N GLN A 69 9.22 -7.88 -13.19
CA GLN A 69 9.28 -6.75 -14.11
C GLN A 69 7.99 -6.46 -14.91
N GLY A 70 7.47 -5.23 -14.79
CA GLY A 70 6.82 -4.60 -15.94
C GLY A 70 5.53 -3.85 -15.68
N VAL A 71 5.52 -2.78 -14.88
CA VAL A 71 4.82 -1.56 -15.28
C VAL A 71 5.57 -0.34 -14.76
N LYS A 72 6.20 0.40 -15.69
CA LYS A 72 6.57 1.79 -15.49
C LYS A 72 5.29 2.59 -15.26
N SER A 73 4.96 2.94 -14.02
CA SER A 73 4.09 4.10 -13.77
C SER A 73 4.97 5.29 -13.41
N LYS A 74 5.54 5.91 -14.46
CA LYS A 74 5.78 7.34 -14.47
C LYS A 74 4.40 8.00 -14.41
N GLU A 75 4.05 8.61 -13.29
CA GLU A 75 3.32 9.88 -13.19
C GLU A 75 2.89 10.13 -11.73
N GLN A 76 3.46 11.18 -11.15
CA GLN A 76 2.66 12.19 -10.45
C GLN A 76 3.54 13.43 -10.34
N GLY A 77 3.51 14.22 -11.42
CA GLY A 77 3.90 15.61 -11.40
C GLY A 77 2.80 16.48 -10.76
N ALA A 78 3.23 17.67 -10.37
CA ALA A 78 2.47 18.88 -10.14
C ALA A 78 1.48 18.91 -8.95
N ARG A 79 1.87 19.68 -7.92
CA ARG A 79 0.96 20.72 -7.42
C ARG A 79 1.73 22.02 -7.23
N SER A 80 1.29 23.01 -8.02
CA SER A 80 1.82 24.35 -8.24
C SER A 80 2.09 25.16 -6.98
N LYS A 81 3.10 26.03 -7.06
CA LYS A 81 3.08 27.35 -6.42
C LYS A 81 2.23 28.27 -7.30
N GLU A 82 1.25 28.93 -6.69
CA GLU A 82 0.84 30.30 -7.01
C GLU A 82 0.91 31.10 -5.71
#